data_AF-A0A9E0GKB8-F1
#
_entry.id   AF-A0A9E0GKB8-F1
#
_cell.length_a   1.000
_cell.length_b   1.000
_cell.length_c   1.000
_cell.angle_alpha   90.00
_cell.angle_beta   90.00
_cell.angle_gamma   90.00
#
_symmetry.space_group_name_H-M   'P 1'
#
loop_
_entity.id
_entity.type
_entity.pdbx_description
1 polymer ?
#
loop_
_entity_poly.entity_id
_entity_poly.type
_entity_poly.pdbx_seq_one_letter_code
_entity_poly.pdbx_strand_id
1 'polypeptide(L)'
;MNNLLMKAQSKLVYGVEIVSVALFVLYLGFMTHYYILFYDGTAEMYEFYKKLQVFNKEAFSLAIIFVVLAVALLVFELHKSRPGWVGLALVIGTTAFVSMQSISLINVIPKYKQGYLALDFSTLNNYVPSTFVFDAGLVLHSILIGLLAIFTVVAILTFVQRLKDRNPITGD
;
A
#
# COMPACT_ATOMS: atom_id res chain seq x y z
N MET A 1 10.94 15.77 25.44
CA MET A 1 10.54 15.05 24.21
C MET A 1 10.50 16.01 23.04
N ASN A 2 11.30 15.80 21.99
CA ASN A 2 11.41 16.79 20.93
C ASN A 2 10.10 16.84 20.12
N ASN A 3 9.36 17.95 20.23
CA ASN A 3 8.02 18.14 19.65
C ASN A 3 7.98 17.86 18.14
N LEU A 4 9.13 17.94 17.47
CA LEU A 4 9.34 17.64 16.06
C LEU A 4 9.16 16.15 15.70
N LEU A 5 9.73 15.22 16.48
CA LEU A 5 9.68 13.78 16.15
C LEU A 5 8.26 13.23 16.29
N MET A 6 7.53 13.67 17.31
CA MET A 6 6.13 13.29 17.48
C MET A 6 5.23 13.81 16.35
N LYS A 7 5.46 15.06 15.91
CA LYS A 7 4.75 15.64 14.77
C LYS A 7 5.08 14.91 13.47
N ALA A 8 6.35 14.54 13.27
CA ALA A 8 6.77 13.76 12.12
C ALA A 8 6.10 12.36 12.12
N GLN A 9 6.12 11.67 13.27
CA GLN A 9 5.48 10.37 13.43
C GLN A 9 3.99 10.42 13.08
N SER A 10 3.26 11.41 13.63
CA SER A 10 1.83 11.62 13.33
C SER A 10 1.59 11.82 11.82
N LYS A 11 2.33 12.74 11.19
CA LYS A 11 2.21 12.98 9.74
C LYS A 11 2.49 11.74 8.89
N LEU A 12 3.45 10.91 9.31
CA LEU A 12 3.80 9.68 8.61
C LEU A 12 2.70 8.62 8.72
N VAL A 13 2.06 8.48 9.89
CA VAL A 13 0.91 7.56 10.07
C VAL A 13 -0.24 7.96 9.14
N TYR A 14 -0.64 9.23 9.14
CA TYR A 14 -1.68 9.72 8.22
C TYR A 14 -1.27 9.57 6.76
N GLY A 15 0.01 9.77 6.42
CA GLY A 15 0.52 9.53 5.07
C GLY A 15 0.36 8.07 4.63
N VAL A 16 0.72 7.12 5.50
CA VAL A 16 0.56 5.67 5.26
C VAL A 16 -0.93 5.34 5.07
N GLU A 17 -1.80 5.89 5.92
CA GLU A 17 -3.24 5.68 5.82
C GLU A 17 -3.82 6.19 4.50
N ILE A 18 -3.52 7.43 4.12
CA ILE A 18 -3.99 8.04 2.87
C ILE A 18 -3.57 7.19 1.68
N VAL A 19 -2.31 6.75 1.63
CA VAL A 19 -1.80 5.94 0.52
C VAL A 19 -2.42 4.55 0.50
N SER A 20 -2.62 3.90 1.65
CA SER A 20 -3.33 2.61 1.74
C SER A 20 -4.78 2.72 1.27
N VAL A 21 -5.49 3.79 1.66
CA VAL A 21 -6.86 4.04 1.19
C VAL A 21 -6.89 4.32 -0.31
N ALA A 22 -5.93 5.10 -0.83
CA ALA A 22 -5.81 5.35 -2.26
C ALA A 22 -5.58 4.05 -3.06
N LEU A 23 -4.72 3.14 -2.58
CA LEU A 23 -4.52 1.81 -3.17
C LEU A 23 -5.80 0.97 -3.13
N PHE A 24 -6.54 1.00 -2.02
CA PHE A 24 -7.82 0.32 -1.91
C PHE A 24 -8.82 0.83 -2.96
N VAL A 25 -8.99 2.15 -3.08
CA VAL A 25 -9.89 2.76 -4.07
C VAL A 25 -9.44 2.43 -5.50
N LEU A 26 -8.12 2.47 -5.76
CA LEU A 26 -7.54 2.15 -7.05
C LEU A 26 -7.86 0.70 -7.48
N TYR A 27 -7.64 -0.27 -6.59
CA TYR A 27 -7.91 -1.68 -6.90
C TYR A 27 -9.39 -2.06 -6.86
N LEU A 28 -10.21 -1.32 -6.11
CA LEU A 28 -11.66 -1.41 -6.22
C LEU A 28 -12.13 -0.95 -7.61
N GLY A 29 -11.59 0.18 -8.09
CA GLY A 29 -11.93 0.75 -9.39
C GLY A 29 -11.31 0.02 -10.59
N PHE A 30 -10.26 -0.79 -10.36
CA PHE A 30 -9.51 -1.46 -11.43
C PHE A 30 -10.40 -2.29 -12.33
N MET A 31 -11.17 -3.23 -11.77
CA MET A 31 -11.97 -4.17 -12.58
C MET A 31 -12.99 -3.45 -13.45
N THR A 32 -13.62 -2.40 -12.93
CA THR A 32 -14.63 -1.59 -13.64
C THR A 32 -14.14 -1.15 -15.02
N HIS A 33 -12.88 -0.76 -15.13
CA HIS A 33 -12.31 -0.27 -16.38
C HIS A 33 -12.04 -1.39 -17.41
N TYR A 34 -11.69 -2.59 -16.94
CA TYR A 34 -11.27 -3.70 -17.82
C TYR A 34 -12.39 -4.70 -18.12
N TYR A 35 -13.61 -4.53 -17.60
CA TYR A 35 -14.74 -5.40 -17.94
C TYR A 35 -15.09 -5.41 -19.43
N ILE A 36 -14.78 -4.34 -20.16
CA ILE A 36 -15.02 -4.30 -21.60
C ILE A 36 -14.19 -5.34 -22.36
N LEU A 37 -13.03 -5.74 -21.82
CA LEU A 37 -12.23 -6.84 -22.37
C LEU A 37 -12.95 -8.20 -22.28
N PHE A 38 -13.90 -8.33 -21.36
CA PHE A 38 -14.73 -9.53 -21.20
C PHE A 38 -15.94 -9.53 -22.13
N TYR A 39 -16.69 -8.43 -22.18
CA TYR A 39 -17.97 -8.38 -22.92
C TYR A 39 -17.79 -8.13 -24.42
N ASP A 40 -16.87 -7.23 -24.77
CA ASP A 40 -16.74 -6.74 -26.14
C ASP A 40 -15.41 -7.18 -26.79
N GLY A 41 -14.52 -7.79 -26.00
CA GLY A 41 -13.17 -8.18 -26.43
C GLY A 41 -13.09 -9.46 -27.26
N THR A 42 -11.93 -9.66 -27.88
CA THR A 42 -11.59 -10.92 -28.57
C THR A 42 -11.30 -12.05 -27.57
N ALA A 43 -11.16 -13.29 -28.07
CA ALA A 43 -10.80 -14.43 -27.23
C ALA A 43 -9.47 -14.21 -26.47
N GLU A 44 -8.50 -13.54 -27.09
CA GLU A 44 -7.22 -13.20 -26.44
C GLU A 44 -7.40 -12.20 -25.31
N MET A 45 -8.20 -11.15 -25.51
CA MET A 45 -8.52 -10.17 -24.48
C MET A 45 -9.27 -10.79 -23.30
N TYR A 46 -10.18 -11.73 -23.58
CA TYR A 46 -10.88 -12.47 -22.55
C TYR A 46 -9.93 -13.32 -21.69
N GLU A 47 -8.99 -14.02 -22.31
CA GLU A 47 -7.97 -14.78 -21.59
C GLU A 47 -7.03 -13.87 -20.78
N PHE A 48 -6.70 -12.70 -21.30
CA PHE A 48 -5.96 -11.69 -20.55
C PHE A 48 -6.77 -11.14 -19.37
N TYR A 49 -8.06 -10.84 -19.56
CA TYR A 49 -8.96 -10.38 -18.51
C TYR A 49 -9.03 -11.38 -17.35
N LYS A 50 -9.09 -12.69 -17.62
CA LYS A 50 -9.04 -13.72 -16.55
C LYS A 50 -7.77 -13.62 -15.71
N LYS A 51 -6.61 -13.42 -16.34
CA LYS A 51 -5.34 -13.24 -15.63
C LYS A 51 -5.36 -11.97 -14.79
N LEU A 52 -5.90 -10.87 -15.33
CA LEU A 52 -6.08 -9.62 -14.58
C LEU A 52 -7.02 -9.78 -13.38
N GLN A 53 -8.08 -10.56 -13.51
CA GLN A 53 -9.03 -10.79 -12.42
C GLN A 53 -8.37 -11.47 -11.23
N VAL A 54 -7.51 -12.47 -11.48
CA VAL A 54 -6.73 -13.14 -10.42
C VAL A 54 -5.80 -12.15 -9.75
N PHE A 55 -5.05 -11.36 -10.52
CA PHE A 55 -4.18 -10.31 -9.98
C PHE A 55 -4.96 -9.29 -9.13
N ASN A 56 -6.09 -8.78 -9.65
CA ASN A 56 -6.86 -7.78 -8.94
C ASN A 56 -7.42 -8.32 -7.62
N LYS A 57 -7.91 -9.56 -7.62
CA LYS A 57 -8.42 -10.19 -6.40
C LYS A 57 -7.35 -10.19 -5.30
N GLU A 58 -6.13 -10.56 -5.65
CA GLU A 58 -5.00 -10.56 -4.71
C GLU A 58 -4.61 -9.14 -4.29
N ALA A 59 -4.44 -8.22 -5.27
CA ALA A 59 -4.08 -6.83 -5.00
C ALA A 59 -5.10 -6.12 -4.11
N PHE A 60 -6.40 -6.32 -4.37
CA PHE A 60 -7.50 -5.78 -3.58
C PHE A 60 -7.54 -6.37 -2.17
N SER A 61 -7.36 -7.69 -2.04
CA SER A 61 -7.29 -8.35 -0.73
C SER A 61 -6.13 -7.81 0.11
N LEU A 62 -4.97 -7.62 -0.51
CA LEU A 62 -3.81 -6.99 0.12
C LEU A 62 -4.08 -5.54 0.51
N ALA A 63 -4.76 -4.76 -0.35
CA ALA A 63 -5.10 -3.38 -0.03
C ALA A 63 -6.04 -3.25 1.18
N ILE A 64 -6.99 -4.17 1.35
CA ILE A 64 -7.81 -4.25 2.58
C ILE A 64 -6.91 -4.48 3.80
N ILE A 65 -6.00 -5.46 3.72
CA ILE A 65 -5.06 -5.75 4.81
C ILE A 65 -4.20 -4.51 5.12
N PHE A 66 -3.73 -3.78 4.10
CA PHE A 66 -2.93 -2.57 4.28
C PHE A 66 -3.71 -1.46 4.98
N VAL A 67 -4.99 -1.28 4.66
CA VAL A 67 -5.86 -0.33 5.37
C VAL A 67 -6.04 -0.75 6.83
N VAL A 68 -6.33 -2.03 7.09
CA VAL A 68 -6.48 -2.54 8.48
C VAL A 68 -5.21 -2.32 9.29
N LEU A 69 -4.04 -2.64 8.72
CA LEU A 69 -2.75 -2.41 9.38
C LEU A 69 -2.46 -0.92 9.56
N ALA A 70 -2.79 -0.07 8.60
CA ALA A 70 -2.64 1.38 8.73
C ALA A 70 -3.51 1.95 9.87
N VAL A 71 -4.75 1.49 9.99
CA VAL A 71 -5.64 1.85 11.11
C VAL A 71 -5.09 1.34 12.44
N ALA A 72 -4.51 0.13 12.48
CA ALA A 72 -3.84 -0.37 13.68
C ALA A 72 -2.65 0.52 14.11
N LEU A 73 -1.95 1.14 13.16
CA LEU A 73 -0.89 2.12 13.46
C LEU A 73 -1.43 3.42 14.09
N LEU A 74 -2.68 3.82 13.84
CA LEU A 74 -3.31 4.98 14.51
C LEU A 74 -3.47 4.75 16.02
N VAL A 75 -3.76 3.52 16.44
CA VAL A 75 -3.81 3.16 17.88
C VAL A 75 -2.46 3.47 18.55
N PHE A 76 -1.37 3.30 17.80
CA PHE A 76 -0.04 3.63 18.25
C PHE A 76 0.23 5.14 18.32
N GLU A 77 -0.40 5.92 17.45
CA GLU A 77 -0.40 7.37 17.55
C GLU A 77 -1.22 7.89 18.75
N LEU A 78 -2.35 7.25 19.06
CA LEU A 78 -3.23 7.64 20.17
C LEU A 78 -2.57 7.37 21.54
N HIS A 79 -1.77 6.30 21.65
CA HIS A 79 -1.00 5.97 22.85
C HIS A 79 0.40 6.62 22.89
N LYS A 80 0.53 7.87 22.42
CA LYS A 80 1.74 8.72 22.45
C LYS A 80 2.49 8.74 23.79
N SER A 81 1.81 8.45 24.90
CA SER A 81 2.33 8.52 26.26
C SER A 81 3.23 7.34 26.67
N ARG A 82 3.12 6.15 26.06
CA ARG A 82 3.94 4.96 26.45
C ARG A 82 4.36 4.14 25.22
N PRO A 83 5.61 4.27 24.75
CA PRO A 83 6.13 3.40 23.70
C PRO A 83 6.52 2.06 24.33
N GLY A 84 5.61 1.10 24.25
CA GLY A 84 5.92 -0.28 24.58
C GLY A 84 6.69 -0.95 23.44
N TRP A 85 7.47 -1.98 23.78
CA TRP A 85 8.09 -2.89 22.81
C TRP A 85 7.09 -3.44 21.79
N VAL A 86 5.86 -3.70 22.22
CA VAL A 86 4.72 -4.12 21.38
C VAL A 86 4.48 -3.17 20.21
N GLY A 87 4.63 -1.88 20.49
CA GLY A 87 4.47 -0.81 19.53
C GLY A 87 5.50 -0.75 18.43
N LEU A 88 6.76 -0.78 18.86
CA LEU A 88 7.88 -0.86 17.94
C LEU A 88 7.81 -2.13 17.09
N ALA A 89 7.44 -3.26 17.71
CA ALA A 89 7.22 -4.52 17.01
C ALA A 89 6.09 -4.41 15.97
N LEU A 90 4.98 -3.72 16.29
CA LEU A 90 3.88 -3.48 15.35
C LEU A 90 4.33 -2.63 14.16
N VAL A 91 5.08 -1.55 14.39
CA VAL A 91 5.62 -0.69 13.32
C VAL A 91 6.56 -1.47 12.40
N ILE A 92 7.49 -2.21 12.98
CA ILE A 92 8.46 -3.01 12.22
C ILE A 92 7.76 -4.13 11.45
N GLY A 93 6.88 -4.88 12.11
CA GLY A 93 6.13 -5.98 11.51
C GLY A 93 5.23 -5.51 10.37
N THR A 94 4.50 -4.42 10.58
CA THR A 94 3.67 -3.80 9.53
C THR A 94 4.53 -3.33 8.37
N THR A 95 5.64 -2.64 8.64
CA THR A 95 6.56 -2.16 7.61
C THR A 95 7.13 -3.31 6.79
N ALA A 96 7.62 -4.37 7.44
CA ALA A 96 8.18 -5.53 6.76
C ALA A 96 7.13 -6.21 5.88
N PHE A 97 5.96 -6.54 6.45
CA PHE A 97 4.88 -7.20 5.72
C PHE A 97 4.39 -6.38 4.53
N VAL A 98 4.02 -5.12 4.75
CA VAL A 98 3.47 -4.25 3.68
C VAL A 98 4.52 -3.98 2.60
N SER A 99 5.79 -3.80 2.98
CA SER A 99 6.87 -3.58 2.01
C SER A 99 7.12 -4.81 1.16
N MET A 100 7.18 -6.01 1.76
CA MET A 100 7.37 -7.26 1.00
C MET A 100 6.24 -7.49 0.00
N GLN A 101 4.99 -7.31 0.42
CA GLN A 101 3.83 -7.47 -0.46
C GLN A 101 3.79 -6.38 -1.54
N SER A 102 4.10 -5.13 -1.19
CA SER A 102 4.17 -4.03 -2.17
C SER A 102 5.27 -4.24 -3.20
N ILE A 103 6.45 -4.71 -2.80
CA ILE A 103 7.55 -5.05 -3.73
C ILE A 103 7.13 -6.19 -4.67
N SER A 104 6.46 -7.22 -4.15
CA SER A 104 5.92 -8.30 -4.97
C SER A 104 4.98 -7.77 -6.05
N LEU A 105 4.03 -6.89 -5.67
CA LEU A 105 3.11 -6.26 -6.61
C LEU A 105 3.84 -5.37 -7.63
N ILE A 106 4.78 -4.54 -7.18
CA ILE A 106 5.61 -3.69 -8.06
C ILE A 106 6.34 -4.51 -9.12
N ASN A 107 6.85 -5.69 -8.79
CA ASN A 107 7.57 -6.53 -9.73
C ASN A 107 6.66 -7.18 -10.77
N VAL A 108 5.37 -7.38 -10.44
CA VAL A 108 4.42 -8.11 -11.30
C VAL A 108 3.56 -7.16 -12.13
N ILE A 109 3.24 -5.95 -11.65
CA ILE A 109 2.46 -4.95 -12.38
C ILE A 109 3.00 -4.66 -13.80
N PRO A 110 4.33 -4.47 -14.02
CA PRO A 110 4.87 -4.18 -15.35
C PRO A 110 4.58 -5.30 -16.36
N LYS A 111 4.56 -6.56 -15.92
CA LYS A 111 4.22 -7.70 -16.77
C LYS A 111 2.77 -7.63 -17.24
N TYR A 112 1.85 -7.30 -16.35
CA TYR A 112 0.44 -7.10 -16.73
C TYR A 112 0.25 -5.88 -17.62
N LYS A 113 0.96 -4.78 -17.36
CA LYS A 113 0.96 -3.59 -18.23
C LYS A 113 1.43 -3.92 -19.64
N GLN A 114 2.55 -4.65 -19.79
CA GLN A 114 3.06 -5.08 -21.09
C GLN A 114 2.08 -6.01 -21.81
N GLY A 115 1.49 -6.96 -21.09
CA GLY A 115 0.46 -7.84 -21.65
C GLY A 115 -0.76 -7.06 -22.15
N TYR A 116 -1.21 -6.04 -21.42
CA TYR A 116 -2.31 -5.18 -21.84
C TYR A 116 -1.97 -4.36 -23.08
N LEU A 117 -0.77 -3.77 -23.15
CA LEU A 117 -0.31 -2.98 -24.29
C LEU A 117 -0.07 -3.80 -25.56
N ALA A 118 0.08 -5.12 -25.43
CA ALA A 118 0.23 -6.03 -26.56
C ALA A 118 -1.11 -6.43 -27.21
N LEU A 119 -2.24 -6.11 -26.58
CA LEU A 119 -3.57 -6.44 -27.11
C LEU A 119 -3.96 -5.51 -28.27
N ASP A 120 -4.66 -6.05 -29.26
CA ASP A 120 -5.19 -5.29 -30.38
C ASP A 120 -6.59 -4.72 -30.10
N PHE A 121 -6.65 -3.46 -29.67
CA PHE A 121 -7.90 -2.75 -29.37
C PHE A 121 -8.68 -2.25 -30.60
N SER A 122 -8.20 -2.46 -31.83
CA SER A 122 -8.86 -1.96 -33.05
C SER A 122 -10.29 -2.48 -33.25
N THR A 123 -10.61 -3.61 -32.61
CA THR A 123 -11.92 -4.27 -32.67
C THR A 123 -12.93 -3.71 -31.68
N LEU A 124 -12.50 -2.90 -30.70
CA LEU A 124 -13.36 -2.29 -29.68
C LEU A 124 -13.80 -0.89 -30.09
N ASN A 125 -15.10 -0.72 -30.36
CA ASN A 125 -15.66 0.57 -30.74
C ASN A 125 -15.62 1.57 -29.57
N ASN A 126 -15.13 2.79 -29.83
CA ASN A 126 -15.05 3.89 -28.86
C ASN A 126 -14.30 3.58 -27.56
N TYR A 127 -13.43 2.56 -27.54
CA TYR A 127 -12.62 2.25 -26.39
C TYR A 127 -11.31 3.05 -26.39
N VAL A 128 -10.98 3.65 -25.25
CA VAL A 128 -9.70 4.35 -25.04
C VAL A 128 -8.85 3.49 -24.11
N PRO A 129 -7.79 2.82 -24.62
CA PRO A 129 -6.89 2.06 -23.78
C PRO A 129 -6.23 2.96 -22.75
N SER A 130 -6.22 2.53 -21.49
CA SER A 130 -5.61 3.27 -20.39
C SER A 130 -4.75 2.36 -19.54
N THR A 131 -3.51 2.77 -19.29
CA THR A 131 -2.61 2.08 -18.34
C THR A 131 -2.58 2.74 -16.97
N PHE A 132 -3.46 3.72 -16.72
CA PHE A 132 -3.43 4.55 -15.52
C PHE A 132 -3.36 3.72 -14.23
N VAL A 133 -4.15 2.65 -14.12
CA VAL A 133 -4.18 1.86 -12.89
C VAL A 133 -2.85 1.15 -12.63
N PHE A 134 -2.17 0.66 -13.67
CA PHE A 134 -0.85 0.06 -13.51
C PHE A 134 0.18 1.10 -13.07
N ASP A 135 0.18 2.27 -13.70
CA ASP A 135 1.13 3.35 -13.41
C ASP A 135 0.90 3.96 -12.02
N ALA A 136 -0.34 4.27 -11.67
CA ALA A 136 -0.73 4.75 -10.35
C ALA A 136 -0.40 3.71 -9.27
N GLY A 137 -0.65 2.42 -9.54
CA GLY A 137 -0.32 1.33 -8.61
C GLY A 137 1.17 1.28 -8.29
N LEU A 138 2.03 1.33 -9.31
CA LEU A 138 3.49 1.36 -9.14
C LEU A 138 3.94 2.55 -8.27
N VAL A 139 3.42 3.74 -8.56
CA VAL A 139 3.79 4.97 -7.85
C VAL A 139 3.33 4.90 -6.39
N LEU A 140 2.07 4.53 -6.15
CA LEU A 140 1.51 4.47 -4.79
C LEU A 140 2.21 3.42 -3.92
N HIS A 141 2.51 2.23 -4.45
CA HIS A 141 3.28 1.23 -3.69
C HIS A 141 4.70 1.73 -3.37
N SER A 142 5.35 2.43 -4.29
CA SER A 142 6.69 2.99 -4.06
C SER A 142 6.66 4.08 -2.99
N ILE A 143 5.66 4.96 -3.01
CA ILE A 143 5.44 5.97 -1.97
C ILE A 143 5.17 5.30 -0.61
N LEU A 144 4.33 4.27 -0.58
CA LEU A 144 3.99 3.54 0.66
C LEU A 144 5.24 2.94 1.31
N ILE A 145 6.10 2.29 0.53
CA ILE A 145 7.37 1.73 1.00
C ILE A 145 8.25 2.83 1.58
N GLY A 146 8.40 3.94 0.86
CA GLY A 146 9.20 5.09 1.32
C GLY A 146 8.68 5.67 2.64
N LEU A 147 7.36 5.85 2.76
CA LEU A 147 6.73 6.33 3.99
C LEU A 147 6.96 5.39 5.17
N LEU A 148 6.78 4.07 4.98
CA LEU A 148 6.98 3.08 6.02
C LEU A 148 8.45 2.97 6.46
N ALA A 149 9.39 3.11 5.53
CA ALA A 149 10.81 3.15 5.85
C ALA A 149 11.16 4.37 6.74
N ILE A 150 10.71 5.57 6.35
CA ILE A 150 10.92 6.79 7.15
C ILE A 150 10.21 6.68 8.50
N PHE A 151 8.99 6.15 8.52
CA PHE A 151 8.21 5.93 9.74
C PHE A 151 8.92 4.99 10.72
N THR A 152 9.49 3.89 10.22
CA THR A 152 10.27 2.96 11.04
C THR A 152 11.49 3.63 11.65
N VAL A 153 12.24 4.42 10.88
CA VAL A 153 13.40 5.18 11.39
C VAL A 153 12.97 6.15 12.49
N VAL A 154 11.90 6.92 12.26
CA VAL A 154 11.37 7.87 13.27
C VAL A 154 10.89 7.15 14.53
N ALA A 155 10.25 5.98 14.39
CA ALA A 155 9.79 5.17 15.51
C ALA A 155 10.97 4.64 16.36
N ILE A 156 12.03 4.13 15.72
CA ILE A 156 13.25 3.66 16.40
C ILE A 156 13.94 4.82 17.12
N LEU A 157 14.11 5.97 16.47
CA LEU A 157 14.73 7.14 17.10
C LEU A 157 13.94 7.62 18.32
N THR A 158 12.61 7.66 18.20
CA THR A 158 11.72 8.04 19.30
C THR A 158 11.79 7.06 20.46
N PHE A 159 11.92 5.76 20.16
CA PHE A 159 12.09 4.71 21.16
C PHE A 159 13.44 4.86 21.90
N VAL A 160 14.55 4.98 21.17
CA VAL A 160 15.91 5.10 21.73
C VAL A 160 16.06 6.36 22.59
N GLN A 161 15.52 7.50 22.15
CA GLN A 161 15.57 8.73 22.94
C GLN A 161 14.87 8.57 24.30
N ARG A 162 13.70 7.92 24.32
CA ARG A 162 12.96 7.70 25.55
C ARG A 162 13.65 6.71 26.51
N LEU A 163 14.36 5.70 25.99
CA LEU A 163 15.21 4.83 26.83
C LEU A 163 16.32 5.62 27.54
N LYS A 164 16.92 6.61 26.87
CA LYS A 164 17.96 7.47 27.44
C LYS A 164 17.42 8.43 28.51
N ASP A 165 16.18 8.87 28.38
CA ASP A 165 15.54 9.84 29.28
C ASP A 165 15.14 9.25 30.67
N ARG A 166 15.44 7.98 30.98
CA ARG A 166 15.14 7.30 32.27
C ARG A 166 13.68 7.43 32.76
N ASN A 167 12.69 7.57 31.86
CA ASN A 167 11.33 7.16 32.20
C ASN A 167 11.27 5.64 32.06
N PRO A 168 11.28 4.88 33.16
CA PRO A 168 11.46 3.45 33.10
C PRO A 168 10.31 2.83 32.30
N ILE A 169 10.70 1.83 31.52
CA ILE A 169 9.86 0.83 30.89
C ILE A 169 9.20 0.05 32.04
N THR A 170 8.17 0.60 32.69
CA THR A 170 7.29 -0.21 33.51
C THR A 170 6.06 -0.49 32.66
N GLY A 171 6.05 -1.71 32.12
CA GLY A 171 4.79 -2.36 31.81
C GLY A 171 4.06 -2.54 33.13
N ASP A 172 3.07 -1.66 33.34
CA ASP A 172 1.86 -1.88 34.11
C ASP A 172 0.70 -1.30 33.28
#